data_AF-A0A5J9TXX5-F1
#
_entry.id   AF-A0A5J9TXX5-F1
#
_cell.length_a   1.000
_cell.length_b   1.000
_cell.length_c   1.000
_cell.angle_alpha   90.00
_cell.angle_beta   90.00
_cell.angle_gamma   90.00
#
_symmetry.space_group_name_H-M   'P 1'
#
loop_
_entity.id
_entity.type
_entity.pdbx_description
1 polymer ?
#
loop_
_entity_poly.entity_id
_entity_poly.type
_entity_poly.pdbx_seq_one_letter_code
_entity_poly.pdbx_strand_id
1 'polypeptide(L)'
;MVASSRCLTRDITATHNFEVTNFSLLDGMGIGEYVSSSTFSVGSFDWKLNFYPDGDDAEHEAAYESVFLCLAGGPTGARVKFKFTLFDKDYQVSRKRGKRRKTEKEENLLKTEASTFDSIGQEWGCSDFFDKSVLQELLLDSDDCFTIRCSMSVIKVDTEESDTIEVPPSNLHQDLARMLKDGEDADVTFRVGDQMFHAHRNILAARSMVFKVELFGAMMENATECIEIKDMEPTVFDGLLHFIYTDSLPFFPLATKEILEKAVAARMEKIPS
;
A
#
# COMPACT_ATOMS: atom_id res chain seq x y z
N MET A 1 6.48 37.63 5.16
CA MET A 1 6.54 36.14 5.13
C MET A 1 5.37 35.70 4.27
N VAL A 2 5.63 35.06 3.13
CA VAL A 2 4.58 34.57 2.22
C VAL A 2 4.61 33.05 2.30
N ALA A 3 3.51 32.45 2.74
CA ALA A 3 3.31 31.01 2.70
C ALA A 3 2.46 30.68 1.46
N SER A 4 2.83 29.62 0.74
CA SER A 4 2.10 29.08 -0.40
C SER A 4 1.79 27.61 -0.12
N SER A 5 0.63 27.14 -0.56
CA SER A 5 0.25 25.72 -0.52
C SER A 5 -0.28 25.27 -1.88
N ARG A 6 -0.11 23.98 -2.19
CA ARG A 6 -0.58 23.36 -3.43
C ARG A 6 -1.46 22.16 -3.10
N CYS A 7 -2.64 22.12 -3.68
CA CYS A 7 -3.49 20.92 -3.66
C CYS A 7 -3.14 20.06 -4.88
N LEU A 8 -2.85 18.77 -4.65
CA LEU A 8 -2.65 17.80 -5.73
C LEU A 8 -3.78 16.77 -5.69
N THR A 9 -4.60 16.78 -6.73
CA THR A 9 -5.64 15.77 -6.93
C THR A 9 -5.10 14.71 -7.87
N ARG A 10 -5.06 13.46 -7.40
CA ARG A 10 -4.71 12.28 -8.20
C ARG A 10 -5.95 11.39 -8.33
N ASP A 11 -5.96 10.53 -9.34
CA ASP A 11 -6.97 9.48 -9.45
C ASP A 11 -6.34 8.13 -9.80
N ILE A 12 -6.97 7.06 -9.30
CA ILE A 12 -6.66 5.69 -9.68
C ILE A 12 -7.84 5.19 -10.49
N THR A 13 -7.58 4.82 -11.74
CA THR A 13 -8.62 4.41 -12.68
C THR A 13 -8.63 2.91 -12.88
N ALA A 14 -9.81 2.35 -13.09
CA ALA A 14 -10.00 0.95 -13.41
C ALA A 14 -11.25 0.76 -14.27
N THR A 15 -11.32 -0.37 -14.96
CA THR A 15 -12.51 -0.81 -15.68
C THR A 15 -12.83 -2.24 -15.29
N HIS A 16 -14.10 -2.48 -14.96
CA HIS A 16 -14.64 -3.80 -14.62
C HIS A 16 -15.78 -4.13 -15.58
N ASN A 17 -15.79 -5.36 -16.09
CA ASN A 17 -16.85 -5.85 -16.98
C ASN A 17 -17.62 -6.93 -16.23
N PHE A 18 -18.92 -6.73 -16.10
CA PHE A 18 -19.85 -7.69 -15.53
C PHE A 18 -20.71 -8.26 -16.65
N GLU A 19 -20.42 -9.50 -17.03
CA GLU A 19 -21.21 -10.24 -18.02
C GLU A 19 -22.41 -10.90 -17.35
N VAL A 20 -23.60 -10.62 -17.87
CA VAL A 20 -24.85 -11.27 -17.47
C VAL A 20 -25.20 -12.26 -18.56
N THR A 21 -25.33 -13.53 -18.19
CA THR A 21 -25.67 -14.63 -19.10
C THR A 21 -26.98 -15.27 -18.69
N ASN A 22 -27.72 -15.79 -19.67
CA ASN A 22 -29.06 -16.34 -19.47
C ASN A 22 -29.99 -15.34 -18.76
N PHE A 23 -29.98 -14.07 -19.19
CA PHE A 23 -30.75 -13.00 -18.57
C PHE A 23 -32.24 -13.32 -18.43
N SER A 24 -32.83 -14.05 -19.38
CA SER A 24 -34.24 -14.44 -19.35
C SER A 24 -34.61 -15.28 -18.12
N LEU A 25 -33.65 -15.89 -17.42
CA LEU A 25 -33.86 -16.58 -16.14
C LEU A 25 -33.93 -15.63 -14.94
N LEU A 26 -33.50 -14.39 -15.11
CA LEU A 26 -33.52 -13.34 -14.08
C LEU A 26 -34.78 -12.46 -14.18
N ASP A 27 -35.56 -12.60 -15.26
CA ASP A 27 -36.83 -11.88 -15.41
C ASP A 27 -37.86 -12.37 -14.37
N GLY A 28 -38.51 -11.43 -13.68
CA GLY A 28 -39.46 -11.76 -12.61
C GLY A 28 -38.81 -12.13 -11.27
N MET A 29 -37.55 -11.79 -11.07
CA MET A 29 -36.84 -11.91 -9.79
C MET A 29 -37.46 -11.04 -8.68
N GLY A 30 -38.11 -9.94 -9.07
CA GLY A 30 -38.82 -9.02 -8.20
C GLY A 30 -38.13 -7.66 -8.09
N ILE A 31 -38.93 -6.60 -7.90
CA ILE A 31 -38.43 -5.24 -7.69
C ILE A 31 -37.55 -5.20 -6.43
N GLY A 32 -36.38 -4.57 -6.55
CA GLY A 32 -35.39 -4.46 -5.47
C GLY A 32 -34.49 -5.68 -5.30
N GLU A 33 -34.75 -6.77 -6.02
CA GLU A 33 -33.88 -7.94 -6.06
C GLU A 33 -32.79 -7.77 -7.14
N TYR A 34 -31.57 -8.19 -6.83
CA TYR A 34 -30.42 -7.99 -7.72
C TYR A 34 -29.46 -9.17 -7.77
N VAL A 35 -28.69 -9.22 -8.85
CA VAL A 35 -27.48 -10.03 -8.97
C VAL A 35 -26.23 -9.16 -8.87
N SER A 36 -25.17 -9.67 -8.25
CA SER A 36 -23.92 -8.93 -8.09
C SER A 36 -22.80 -9.48 -8.99
N SER A 37 -21.93 -8.59 -9.47
CA SER A 37 -20.64 -8.98 -10.03
C SER A 37 -19.72 -9.59 -8.96
N SER A 38 -18.62 -10.20 -9.40
CA SER A 38 -17.49 -10.46 -8.50
C SER A 38 -16.95 -9.14 -7.94
N THR A 39 -16.40 -9.19 -6.73
CA THR A 39 -15.72 -8.05 -6.12
C THR A 39 -14.43 -7.72 -6.88
N PHE A 40 -14.15 -6.43 -7.08
CA PHE A 40 -12.92 -5.93 -7.69
C PHE A 40 -12.37 -4.73 -6.90
N SER A 41 -11.05 -4.61 -6.83
CA SER A 41 -10.38 -3.59 -6.00
C SER A 41 -9.85 -2.43 -6.84
N VAL A 42 -10.07 -1.20 -6.38
CA VAL A 42 -9.54 0.02 -6.99
C VAL A 42 -9.04 0.95 -5.89
N GLY A 43 -7.74 1.22 -5.90
CA GLY A 43 -7.09 1.91 -4.78
C GLY A 43 -7.07 1.02 -3.54
N SER A 44 -7.63 1.51 -2.44
CA SER A 44 -7.75 0.78 -1.15
C SER A 44 -9.19 0.34 -0.86
N PHE A 45 -10.05 0.34 -1.88
CA PHE A 45 -11.47 0.06 -1.75
C PHE A 45 -11.85 -1.11 -2.63
N ASP A 46 -12.76 -1.93 -2.13
CA ASP A 46 -13.35 -3.07 -2.82
C ASP A 46 -14.75 -2.70 -3.28
N TRP A 47 -15.07 -3.08 -4.51
CA TRP A 47 -16.28 -2.66 -5.21
C TRP A 47 -16.99 -3.86 -5.81
N LYS A 48 -18.30 -3.74 -6.01
CA LYS A 48 -19.09 -4.65 -6.83
C LYS A 48 -20.17 -3.88 -7.59
N LEU A 49 -20.67 -4.47 -8.68
CA LEU A 49 -21.85 -3.97 -9.37
C LEU A 49 -23.07 -4.76 -8.88
N ASN A 50 -24.16 -4.08 -8.58
CA ASN A 50 -25.48 -4.67 -8.36
C ASN A 50 -26.35 -4.34 -9.57
N PHE A 51 -26.94 -5.35 -10.19
CA PHE A 51 -27.83 -5.22 -11.34
C PHE A 51 -29.22 -5.74 -10.97
N TYR A 52 -30.24 -4.92 -11.20
CA TYR A 52 -31.63 -5.14 -10.80
C TYR A 52 -32.47 -5.37 -12.07
N PRO A 53 -32.80 -6.63 -12.42
CA PRO A 53 -33.52 -6.98 -13.65
C PRO A 53 -34.95 -6.42 -13.73
N ASP A 54 -35.57 -6.18 -12.57
CA ASP A 54 -36.95 -5.67 -12.46
C ASP A 54 -37.00 -4.26 -11.85
N GLY A 55 -35.87 -3.55 -11.81
CA GLY A 55 -35.74 -2.24 -11.18
C GLY A 55 -35.39 -2.29 -9.70
N ASP A 56 -34.83 -1.20 -9.17
CA ASP A 56 -34.49 -1.01 -7.76
C ASP A 56 -35.68 -0.63 -6.88
N ASP A 57 -36.65 0.09 -7.44
CA ASP A 57 -37.86 0.51 -6.75
C ASP A 57 -39.13 0.39 -7.60
N ALA A 58 -40.28 0.66 -6.96
CA ALA A 58 -41.59 0.55 -7.60
C ALA A 58 -42.00 1.81 -8.38
N GLU A 59 -41.19 2.88 -8.39
CA GLU A 59 -41.57 4.17 -9.01
C GLU A 59 -41.76 4.05 -10.52
N HIS A 60 -41.09 3.09 -11.14
CA HIS A 60 -41.12 2.88 -12.59
C HIS A 60 -41.84 1.62 -13.03
N GLU A 61 -42.61 0.96 -12.15
CA GLU A 61 -43.40 -0.24 -12.48
C GLU A 61 -42.58 -1.33 -13.21
N ALA A 62 -41.30 -1.51 -12.85
CA ALA A 62 -40.36 -2.44 -13.50
C ALA A 62 -40.14 -2.20 -15.01
N ALA A 63 -40.32 -0.97 -15.49
CA ALA A 63 -40.10 -0.59 -16.89
C ALA A 63 -38.61 -0.50 -17.28
N TYR A 64 -37.73 -0.36 -16.30
CA TYR A 64 -36.29 -0.20 -16.50
C TYR A 64 -35.51 -1.20 -15.67
N GLU A 65 -34.39 -1.65 -16.22
CA GLU A 65 -33.34 -2.28 -15.43
C GLU A 65 -32.46 -1.22 -14.77
N SER A 66 -31.99 -1.53 -13.57
CA SER A 66 -31.16 -0.61 -12.79
C SER A 66 -29.77 -1.18 -12.53
N VAL A 67 -28.78 -0.30 -12.38
CA VAL A 67 -27.42 -0.70 -12.03
C VAL A 67 -26.79 0.27 -11.05
N PHE A 68 -26.11 -0.29 -10.05
CA PHE A 68 -25.45 0.46 -9.00
C PHE A 68 -24.04 -0.04 -8.76
N LEU A 69 -23.12 0.88 -8.52
CA LEU A 69 -21.80 0.60 -7.96
C LEU A 69 -21.94 0.60 -6.44
N CYS A 70 -21.51 -0.47 -5.79
CA CYS A 70 -21.59 -0.64 -4.34
C CYS A 70 -20.18 -0.71 -3.74
N LEU A 71 -19.96 0.00 -2.63
CA LEU A 71 -18.74 -0.12 -1.84
C LEU A 71 -18.80 -1.40 -0.99
N ALA A 72 -18.02 -2.41 -1.35
CA ALA A 72 -18.01 -3.72 -0.70
C ALA A 72 -17.03 -3.81 0.48
N GLY A 73 -15.96 -3.00 0.48
CA GLY A 73 -14.94 -3.04 1.52
C GLY A 73 -13.92 -1.90 1.41
N GLY A 74 -13.15 -1.70 2.48
CA GLY A 74 -12.11 -0.66 2.57
C GLY A 74 -12.45 0.47 3.55
N PRO A 75 -11.68 1.59 3.52
CA PRO A 75 -11.92 2.77 4.35
C PRO A 75 -13.26 3.47 4.05
N THR A 76 -13.64 4.44 4.88
CA THR A 76 -14.81 5.32 4.64
C THR A 76 -14.45 6.55 3.81
N GLY A 77 -15.43 7.15 3.13
CA GLY A 77 -15.28 8.44 2.44
C GLY A 77 -14.65 8.34 1.06
N ALA A 78 -14.88 7.25 0.33
CA ALA A 78 -14.36 7.05 -1.01
C ALA A 78 -15.02 8.02 -1.99
N ARG A 79 -14.26 8.97 -2.55
CA ARG A 79 -14.76 9.88 -3.58
C ARG A 79 -14.45 9.33 -4.96
N VAL A 80 -15.47 9.11 -5.78
CA VAL A 80 -15.36 8.35 -7.02
C VAL A 80 -16.14 9.00 -8.15
N LYS A 81 -15.56 9.03 -9.34
CA LYS A 81 -16.31 9.23 -10.59
C LYS A 81 -16.45 7.89 -11.29
N PHE A 82 -17.62 7.56 -11.80
CA PHE A 82 -17.79 6.32 -12.53
C PHE A 82 -18.72 6.49 -13.72
N LYS A 83 -18.68 5.50 -14.59
CA LYS A 83 -19.41 5.46 -15.83
C LYS A 83 -19.84 4.02 -16.10
N PHE A 84 -21.12 3.84 -16.43
CA PHE A 84 -21.64 2.56 -16.92
C PHE A 84 -21.82 2.58 -18.43
N THR A 85 -21.60 1.45 -19.07
CA THR A 85 -21.84 1.25 -20.50
C THR A 85 -22.31 -0.17 -20.72
N LEU A 86 -23.40 -0.34 -21.47
CA LEU A 86 -23.91 -1.65 -21.87
C LEU A 86 -23.34 -2.04 -23.24
N PHE A 87 -22.89 -3.28 -23.34
CA PHE A 87 -22.38 -3.91 -24.55
C PHE A 87 -23.20 -5.17 -24.85
N ASP A 88 -23.48 -5.41 -26.13
CA ASP A 88 -23.96 -6.72 -26.57
C ASP A 88 -22.84 -7.77 -26.54
N LYS A 89 -23.16 -9.02 -26.93
CA LYS A 89 -22.21 -10.13 -26.98
C LYS A 89 -20.99 -9.88 -27.90
N ASP A 90 -21.15 -9.05 -28.92
CA ASP A 90 -20.09 -8.73 -29.89
C ASP A 90 -19.25 -7.54 -29.43
N TYR A 91 -19.46 -7.12 -28.18
CA TYR A 91 -18.79 -5.98 -27.57
C TYR A 91 -19.08 -4.66 -28.31
N GLN A 92 -20.21 -4.59 -29.01
CA GLN A 92 -20.68 -3.38 -29.64
C GLN A 92 -21.61 -2.65 -28.68
N VAL A 93 -21.51 -1.32 -28.69
CA VAL A 93 -22.45 -0.48 -27.95
C VAL A 93 -23.80 -0.56 -28.67
N SER A 94 -24.83 -1.00 -27.96
CA SER A 94 -26.16 -1.28 -28.51
C SER A 94 -26.88 -0.03 -29.06
N ARG A 95 -26.60 0.38 -30.29
CA ARG A 95 -27.27 1.51 -30.96
C ARG A 95 -28.62 1.08 -31.56
N LYS A 96 -29.62 0.71 -30.77
CA LYS A 96 -31.00 0.52 -31.30
C LYS A 96 -31.93 1.63 -30.75
N ARG A 97 -32.50 2.40 -31.68
CA ARG A 97 -33.26 3.64 -31.48
C ARG A 97 -34.53 3.43 -30.63
N GLY A 98 -34.55 3.97 -29.42
CA GLY A 98 -35.81 4.40 -28.80
C GLY A 98 -36.31 5.67 -29.50
N LYS A 99 -37.54 5.69 -30.03
CA LYS A 99 -38.13 6.93 -30.57
C LYS A 99 -38.51 7.87 -29.41
N ARG A 100 -37.61 8.73 -28.94
CA ARG A 100 -37.97 9.95 -28.18
C ARG A 100 -36.98 11.12 -28.35
N ARG A 101 -37.44 12.31 -27.96
CA ARG A 101 -37.00 13.66 -28.37
C ARG A 101 -35.78 14.18 -27.59
N LYS A 102 -34.82 14.76 -28.32
CA LYS A 102 -34.11 16.04 -28.05
C LYS A 102 -33.55 16.28 -26.64
N THR A 103 -32.74 15.35 -26.12
CA THR A 103 -31.53 15.72 -25.36
C THR A 103 -30.51 14.62 -25.64
N GLU A 104 -29.38 14.95 -26.23
CA GLU A 104 -28.30 14.00 -26.54
C GLU A 104 -27.63 13.53 -25.23
N LYS A 105 -28.31 12.66 -24.48
CA LYS A 105 -27.68 11.73 -23.54
C LYS A 105 -27.39 10.50 -24.40
N GLU A 106 -26.14 10.09 -24.55
CA GLU A 106 -25.83 8.81 -25.21
C GLU A 106 -26.60 7.72 -24.46
N GLU A 107 -27.63 7.12 -25.08
CA GLU A 107 -28.71 6.36 -24.43
C GLU A 107 -28.21 5.11 -23.64
N ASN A 108 -26.94 4.72 -23.83
CA ASN A 108 -26.32 3.58 -23.15
C ASN A 108 -25.20 4.02 -22.20
N LEU A 109 -25.19 5.30 -21.84
CA LEU A 109 -24.10 5.95 -21.14
C LEU A 109 -24.59 6.71 -19.93
N LEU A 110 -24.42 6.11 -18.76
CA LEU A 110 -24.47 6.87 -17.52
C LEU A 110 -23.06 7.32 -17.18
N LYS A 111 -22.87 8.64 -17.08
CA LYS A 111 -21.69 9.24 -16.46
C LYS A 111 -22.13 9.97 -15.21
N THR A 112 -21.59 9.59 -14.06
CA THR A 112 -21.88 10.28 -12.81
C THR A 112 -20.90 11.42 -12.57
N GLU A 113 -21.35 12.44 -11.85
CA GLU A 113 -20.44 13.37 -11.19
C GLU A 113 -19.70 12.65 -10.05
N ALA A 114 -18.77 13.33 -9.37
CA ALA A 114 -18.04 12.70 -8.28
C ALA A 114 -18.98 12.41 -7.10
N SER A 115 -19.25 11.14 -6.82
CA SER A 115 -20.02 10.67 -5.67
C SER A 115 -19.10 10.30 -4.52
N THR A 116 -19.58 10.46 -3.29
CA THR A 116 -18.87 10.01 -2.08
C THR A 116 -19.60 8.81 -1.48
N PHE A 117 -18.84 7.76 -1.19
CA PHE A 117 -19.28 6.56 -0.47
C PHE A 117 -18.74 6.63 0.95
N ASP A 118 -19.63 6.91 1.91
CA ASP A 118 -19.28 7.11 3.31
C ASP A 118 -19.29 5.82 4.12
N SER A 119 -19.98 4.78 3.64
CA SER A 119 -20.13 3.51 4.36
C SER A 119 -20.12 2.30 3.43
N ILE A 120 -19.62 1.17 3.95
CA ILE A 120 -19.69 -0.13 3.28
C ILE A 120 -21.16 -0.51 3.10
N GLY A 121 -21.49 -1.01 1.91
CA GLY A 121 -22.85 -1.31 1.48
C GLY A 121 -23.55 -0.15 0.77
N GLN A 122 -23.07 1.09 0.89
CA GLN A 122 -23.63 2.22 0.17
C GLN A 122 -23.46 2.04 -1.34
N GLU A 123 -24.46 2.45 -2.09
CA GLU A 123 -24.50 2.33 -3.53
C GLU A 123 -24.87 3.63 -4.23
N TRP A 124 -24.33 3.82 -5.43
CA TRP A 124 -24.64 4.94 -6.33
C TRP A 124 -24.77 4.41 -7.75
N GLY A 125 -25.81 4.84 -8.46
CA GLY A 125 -26.15 4.24 -9.75
C GLY A 125 -27.25 4.96 -10.51
N CYS A 126 -28.02 4.19 -11.26
CA CYS A 126 -29.10 4.68 -12.11
C CYS A 126 -30.25 3.67 -12.09
N SER A 127 -31.39 4.13 -11.57
CA SER A 127 -32.65 3.41 -11.49
C SER A 127 -33.24 3.17 -12.89
N ASP A 128 -33.08 4.12 -13.80
CA ASP A 128 -33.54 4.11 -15.20
C ASP A 128 -32.41 3.80 -16.19
N PHE A 129 -31.54 2.82 -15.88
CA PHE A 129 -30.31 2.58 -16.66
C PHE A 129 -30.58 2.08 -18.07
N PHE A 130 -31.51 1.15 -18.24
CA PHE A 130 -31.86 0.62 -19.56
C PHE A 130 -33.35 0.30 -19.64
N ASP A 131 -33.94 0.49 -20.82
CA ASP A 131 -35.36 0.18 -21.06
C ASP A 131 -35.51 -1.32 -21.31
N LYS A 132 -36.41 -1.94 -20.54
CA LYS A 132 -36.58 -3.39 -20.54
C LYS A 132 -37.02 -3.96 -21.88
N SER A 133 -37.86 -3.23 -22.62
CA SER A 133 -38.28 -3.65 -23.96
C SER A 133 -37.12 -3.59 -24.96
N VAL A 134 -36.24 -2.59 -24.83
CA VAL A 134 -35.04 -2.47 -25.67
C VAL A 134 -34.03 -3.56 -25.33
N LEU A 135 -33.85 -3.90 -24.05
CA LEU A 135 -32.96 -4.99 -23.66
C LEU A 135 -33.45 -6.33 -24.22
N GLN A 136 -34.74 -6.62 -24.08
CA GLN A 136 -35.35 -7.82 -24.67
C GLN A 136 -35.12 -7.92 -26.18
N GLU A 137 -35.24 -6.82 -26.93
CA GLU A 137 -34.93 -6.79 -28.37
C GLU A 137 -33.44 -7.04 -28.68
N LEU A 138 -32.53 -6.62 -27.81
CA LEU A 138 -31.10 -6.87 -27.96
C LEU A 138 -30.76 -8.34 -27.71
N LEU A 139 -31.42 -8.95 -26.73
CA LEU A 139 -31.17 -10.33 -26.30
C LEU A 139 -31.58 -11.37 -27.35
N LEU A 140 -32.54 -11.05 -28.23
CA LEU A 140 -32.94 -11.90 -29.35
C LEU A 140 -31.77 -12.29 -30.26
N ASP A 141 -30.83 -11.36 -30.46
CA ASP A 141 -29.67 -11.55 -31.32
C ASP A 141 -28.42 -11.97 -30.52
N SER A 142 -28.42 -11.84 -29.18
CA SER A 142 -27.22 -11.92 -28.35
C SER A 142 -27.09 -13.16 -27.47
N ASP A 143 -27.79 -14.26 -27.79
CA ASP A 143 -27.73 -15.51 -26.99
C ASP A 143 -28.05 -15.27 -25.50
N ASP A 144 -29.01 -14.38 -25.23
CA ASP A 144 -29.49 -14.03 -23.89
C ASP A 144 -28.38 -13.52 -22.95
N CYS A 145 -27.35 -12.86 -23.51
CA CYS A 145 -26.25 -12.28 -22.75
C CYS A 145 -25.91 -10.84 -23.16
N PHE A 146 -25.35 -10.11 -22.21
CA PHE A 146 -24.83 -8.75 -22.39
C PHE A 146 -23.77 -8.45 -21.33
N THR A 147 -23.00 -7.38 -21.53
CA THR A 147 -21.97 -6.94 -20.58
C THR A 147 -22.24 -5.52 -20.11
N ILE A 148 -22.24 -5.34 -18.79
CA ILE A 148 -22.19 -4.03 -18.14
C ILE A 148 -20.75 -3.70 -17.82
N ARG A 149 -20.21 -2.66 -18.44
CA ARG A 149 -18.88 -2.13 -18.12
C ARG A 149 -19.01 -0.95 -17.16
N CYS A 150 -18.30 -1.04 -16.03
CA CYS A 150 -18.03 0.10 -15.16
C CYS A 150 -16.61 0.61 -15.39
N SER A 151 -16.47 1.87 -15.80
CA SER A 151 -15.18 2.58 -15.78
C SER A 151 -15.21 3.59 -14.65
N MET A 152 -14.26 3.50 -13.72
CA MET A 152 -14.23 4.33 -12.52
C MET A 152 -12.87 4.96 -12.25
N SER A 153 -12.89 6.09 -11.55
CA SER A 153 -11.75 6.84 -11.04
C SER A 153 -11.96 7.11 -9.56
N VAL A 154 -11.14 6.51 -8.70
CA VAL A 154 -11.08 6.84 -7.27
C VAL A 154 -10.22 8.08 -7.09
N ILE A 155 -10.82 9.18 -6.63
CA ILE A 155 -10.18 10.48 -6.48
C ILE A 155 -9.50 10.54 -5.12
N LYS A 156 -8.18 10.78 -5.12
CA LYS A 156 -7.38 11.07 -3.94
C LYS A 156 -7.02 12.54 -3.93
N VAL A 157 -7.40 13.24 -2.86
CA VAL A 157 -7.02 14.63 -2.63
C VAL A 157 -5.92 14.61 -1.58
N ASP A 158 -4.68 14.68 -2.05
CA ASP A 158 -3.52 14.80 -1.16
C ASP A 158 -3.22 16.30 -1.01
N THR A 159 -3.24 16.80 0.22
CA THR A 159 -2.66 18.12 0.52
C THR A 159 -1.20 17.88 0.83
N GLU A 160 -0.35 17.88 -0.21
CA GLU A 160 1.10 17.76 0.00
C GLU A 160 1.64 19.14 0.43
N GLU A 161 2.23 19.19 1.62
CA GLU A 161 3.27 20.18 1.89
C GLU A 161 4.46 19.82 0.98
N SER A 162 4.69 20.65 -0.04
CA SER A 162 5.74 20.46 -1.04
C SER A 162 7.11 20.58 -0.39
N ASP A 163 7.83 19.46 -0.24
CA ASP A 163 9.29 19.36 -0.40
C ASP A 163 9.72 17.88 -0.43
N THR A 164 9.61 17.21 -1.58
CA THR A 164 10.42 16.01 -1.84
C THR A 164 11.75 16.45 -2.44
N ILE A 165 12.69 16.83 -1.57
CA ILE A 165 14.11 16.80 -1.92
C ILE A 165 14.47 15.31 -2.04
N GLU A 166 15.05 14.90 -3.17
CA GLU A 166 15.68 13.57 -3.26
C GLU A 166 16.83 13.53 -2.25
N VAL A 167 16.57 12.95 -1.08
CA VAL A 167 17.60 12.73 -0.07
C VAL A 167 18.44 11.54 -0.52
N PRO A 168 19.76 11.72 -0.77
CA PRO A 168 20.61 10.60 -1.12
C PRO A 168 20.62 9.56 0.01
N PRO A 169 20.84 8.27 -0.32
CA PRO A 169 20.88 7.22 0.69
C PRO A 169 21.94 7.54 1.75
N SER A 170 21.63 7.26 3.02
CA SER A 170 22.53 7.55 4.14
C SER A 170 23.86 6.82 3.99
N ASN A 171 24.95 7.57 4.02
CA ASN A 171 26.32 7.06 4.02
C ASN A 171 26.95 7.06 5.43
N LEU A 172 26.17 7.35 6.48
CA LEU A 172 26.66 7.46 7.87
C LEU A 172 27.45 6.22 8.32
N HIS A 173 26.95 5.02 7.99
CA HIS A 173 27.61 3.76 8.32
C HIS A 173 29.02 3.65 7.70
N GLN A 174 29.22 4.21 6.50
CA GLN A 174 30.52 4.21 5.82
C GLN A 174 31.48 5.22 6.45
N ASP A 175 30.96 6.37 6.87
CA ASP A 175 31.75 7.39 7.55
C ASP A 175 32.18 6.92 8.94
N LEU A 176 31.31 6.23 9.68
CA LEU A 176 31.67 5.57 10.95
C LEU A 176 32.66 4.42 10.75
N ALA A 177 32.50 3.60 9.70
CA ALA A 177 33.46 2.53 9.38
C ALA A 177 34.86 3.11 9.11
N ARG A 178 34.93 4.23 8.40
CA ARG A 178 36.17 4.93 8.08
C ARG A 178 36.82 5.49 9.35
N MET A 179 36.04 6.11 10.23
CA MET A 179 36.52 6.63 11.50
C MET A 179 37.08 5.51 12.40
N LEU A 180 36.45 4.34 12.45
CA LEU A 180 37.00 3.16 13.15
C LEU A 180 38.34 2.72 12.53
N LYS A 181 38.40 2.64 11.20
CA LYS A 181 39.59 2.17 10.47
C LYS A 181 40.78 3.12 10.58
N ASP A 182 40.53 4.42 10.50
CA ASP A 182 41.56 5.45 10.53
C ASP A 182 42.03 5.71 11.97
N GLY A 183 41.17 5.45 12.96
CA GLY A 183 41.48 5.60 14.39
C GLY A 183 41.65 7.05 14.84
N GLU A 184 41.22 8.01 14.01
CA GLU A 184 41.27 9.44 14.30
C GLU A 184 40.35 9.78 15.48
N ASP A 185 40.83 10.55 16.45
CA ASP A 185 40.11 10.91 17.69
C ASP A 185 39.70 9.74 18.61
N ALA A 186 40.31 8.56 18.45
CA ALA A 186 40.09 7.44 19.36
C ALA A 186 40.57 7.77 20.80
N ASP A 187 39.69 7.57 21.78
CA ASP A 187 39.89 7.88 23.20
C ASP A 187 39.97 6.62 24.10
N VAL A 188 40.04 5.44 23.47
CA VAL A 188 40.29 4.16 24.13
C VAL A 188 41.04 3.22 23.20
N THR A 189 41.95 2.44 23.78
CA THR A 189 42.64 1.37 23.06
C THR A 189 42.37 0.02 23.74
N PHE A 190 42.05 -1.01 22.95
CA PHE A 190 41.90 -2.37 23.42
C PHE A 190 43.08 -3.23 22.96
N ARG A 191 43.66 -3.99 23.88
CA ARG A 191 44.65 -5.03 23.57
C ARG A 191 43.96 -6.39 23.56
N VAL A 192 43.94 -7.04 22.40
CA VAL A 192 43.37 -8.38 22.22
C VAL A 192 44.46 -9.28 21.66
N GLY A 193 44.93 -10.22 22.46
CA GLY A 193 46.13 -10.99 22.12
C GLY A 193 47.34 -10.08 21.90
N ASP A 194 47.92 -10.14 20.70
CA ASP A 194 49.06 -9.33 20.24
C ASP A 194 48.64 -8.08 19.43
N GLN A 195 47.33 -7.86 19.24
CA GLN A 195 46.79 -6.77 18.44
C GLN A 195 46.22 -5.63 19.30
N MET A 196 46.34 -4.41 18.77
CA MET A 196 45.85 -3.19 19.39
C MET A 196 44.72 -2.62 18.52
N PHE A 197 43.60 -2.27 19.15
CA PHE A 197 42.42 -1.73 18.50
C PHE A 197 42.06 -0.38 19.09
N HIS A 198 42.09 0.66 18.26
CA HIS A 198 41.68 2.01 18.65
C HIS A 198 40.18 2.18 18.41
N ALA A 199 39.47 2.76 19.39
CA ALA A 199 38.02 2.92 19.32
C ALA A 199 37.56 4.17 20.11
N HIS A 200 36.24 4.40 20.11
CA HIS A 200 35.63 5.61 20.64
C HIS A 200 34.62 5.25 21.73
N ARG A 201 34.88 5.68 22.97
CA ARG A 201 34.09 5.33 24.15
C ARG A 201 32.63 5.68 23.99
N ASN A 202 32.34 6.85 23.43
CA ASN A 202 30.97 7.35 23.22
C ASN A 202 30.15 6.43 22.30
N ILE A 203 30.73 5.94 21.21
CA ILE A 203 30.06 5.05 20.26
C ILE A 203 29.87 3.67 20.89
N LEU A 204 30.91 3.12 21.50
CA LEU A 204 30.82 1.83 22.19
C LEU A 204 29.74 1.86 23.29
N ALA A 205 29.71 2.91 24.11
CA ALA A 205 28.73 3.08 25.18
C ALA A 205 27.31 3.35 24.67
N ALA A 206 27.15 4.04 23.55
CA ALA A 206 25.85 4.26 22.93
C ALA A 206 25.27 2.95 22.35
N ARG A 207 26.14 2.05 21.91
CA ARG A 207 25.76 0.82 21.19
C ARG A 207 25.77 -0.43 22.07
N SER A 208 26.45 -0.41 23.21
CA SER A 208 26.51 -1.54 24.15
C SER A 208 26.47 -1.04 25.59
N MET A 209 25.48 -1.52 26.34
CA MET A 209 25.38 -1.24 27.77
C MET A 209 26.55 -1.84 28.55
N VAL A 210 27.10 -2.97 28.09
CA VAL A 210 28.29 -3.58 28.69
C VAL A 210 29.48 -2.63 28.57
N PHE A 211 29.76 -2.12 27.36
CA PHE A 211 30.81 -1.12 27.17
C PHE A 211 30.51 0.19 27.89
N LYS A 212 29.25 0.61 27.99
CA LYS A 212 28.87 1.80 28.76
C LYS A 212 29.25 1.66 30.23
N VAL A 213 28.93 0.53 30.85
CA VAL A 213 29.26 0.27 32.26
C VAL A 213 30.77 0.10 32.43
N GLU A 214 31.44 -0.62 31.53
CA GLU A 214 32.88 -0.88 31.61
C GLU A 214 33.71 0.39 31.40
N LEU A 215 33.30 1.28 30.49
CA LEU A 215 34.05 2.47 30.11
C LEU A 215 33.69 3.73 30.90
N PHE A 216 32.49 3.79 31.51
CA PHE A 216 31.99 4.96 32.26
C PHE A 216 31.49 4.64 33.68
N GLY A 217 31.58 3.38 34.14
CA GLY A 217 31.17 2.99 35.49
C GLY A 217 32.20 3.32 36.58
N ALA A 218 31.83 3.06 37.84
CA ALA A 218 32.65 3.35 39.03
C ALA A 218 34.03 2.66 39.06
N MET A 219 34.31 1.74 38.14
CA MET A 219 35.60 1.06 37.98
C MET A 219 36.67 1.92 37.26
N MET A 220 36.32 3.14 36.84
CA MET A 220 37.22 4.10 36.15
C MET A 220 38.33 4.70 37.03
N GLU A 221 38.34 4.50 38.35
CA GLU A 221 39.26 5.24 39.25
C GLU A 221 40.76 4.93 39.03
N ASN A 222 41.12 3.95 38.18
CA ASN A 222 42.52 3.62 37.85
C ASN A 222 42.78 3.23 36.38
N ALA A 223 41.88 3.54 35.44
CA ALA A 223 41.95 2.98 34.08
C ALA A 223 43.02 3.66 33.20
N THR A 224 44.09 2.92 32.93
CA THR A 224 45.01 3.15 31.80
C THR A 224 44.24 3.25 30.48
N GLU A 225 44.72 4.07 29.53
CA GLU A 225 44.15 4.23 28.18
C GLU A 225 44.04 2.91 27.37
N CYS A 226 44.68 1.84 27.86
CA CYS A 226 44.69 0.51 27.27
C CYS A 226 43.93 -0.51 28.14
N ILE A 227 42.91 -1.14 27.56
CA ILE A 227 42.05 -2.17 28.17
C ILE A 227 42.38 -3.54 27.56
N GLU A 228 42.67 -4.54 28.38
CA GLU A 228 43.03 -5.88 27.88
C GLU A 228 41.82 -6.82 27.81
N ILE A 229 41.60 -7.45 26.66
CA ILE A 229 40.56 -8.45 26.44
C ILE A 229 41.23 -9.82 26.24
N LYS A 230 40.98 -10.72 27.19
CA LYS A 230 41.59 -12.06 27.23
C LYS A 230 40.72 -13.15 26.60
N ASP A 231 39.41 -12.98 26.61
CA ASP A 231 38.45 -14.02 26.26
C ASP A 231 37.90 -13.88 24.82
N MET A 232 38.67 -13.27 23.91
CA MET A 232 38.24 -13.07 22.52
C MET A 232 39.43 -13.14 21.56
N GLU A 233 39.23 -13.78 20.41
CA GLU A 233 40.20 -13.76 19.31
C GLU A 233 40.21 -12.38 18.63
N PRO A 234 41.37 -11.85 18.20
CA PRO A 234 41.45 -10.54 17.54
C PRO A 234 40.49 -10.38 16.35
N THR A 235 40.32 -11.42 15.53
CA THR A 235 39.42 -11.40 14.35
C THR A 235 37.95 -11.26 14.73
N VAL A 236 37.55 -11.86 15.86
CA VAL A 236 36.19 -11.77 16.40
C VAL A 236 35.96 -10.38 17.00
N PHE A 237 36.98 -9.82 17.67
CA PHE A 237 36.88 -8.48 18.23
C PHE A 237 36.81 -7.40 17.15
N ASP A 238 37.58 -7.55 16.07
CA ASP A 238 37.51 -6.68 14.89
C ASP A 238 36.10 -6.68 14.28
N GLY A 239 35.52 -7.86 14.05
CA GLY A 239 34.16 -7.97 13.52
C GLY A 239 33.08 -7.43 14.47
N LEU A 240 33.28 -7.54 15.79
CA LEU A 240 32.41 -6.91 16.78
C LEU A 240 32.47 -5.37 16.70
N LEU A 241 33.67 -4.79 16.62
CA LEU A 241 33.84 -3.35 16.46
C LEU A 241 33.19 -2.88 15.14
N HIS A 242 33.44 -3.59 14.04
CA HIS A 242 32.80 -3.27 12.77
C HIS A 242 31.28 -3.27 12.88
N PHE A 243 30.69 -4.27 13.55
CA PHE A 243 29.25 -4.34 13.77
C PHE A 243 28.75 -3.15 14.62
N ILE A 244 29.44 -2.81 15.71
CA ILE A 244 29.07 -1.68 16.57
C ILE A 244 29.00 -0.36 15.79
N TYR A 245 29.92 -0.15 14.85
CA TYR A 245 30.03 1.09 14.07
C TYR A 245 29.11 1.12 12.84
N THR A 246 28.72 -0.02 12.29
CA THR A 246 28.09 -0.09 10.95
C THR A 246 26.80 -0.89 10.89
N ASP A 247 26.39 -1.54 11.98
CA ASP A 247 25.30 -2.53 12.02
C ASP A 247 25.42 -3.67 10.99
N SER A 248 26.63 -3.90 10.50
CA SER A 248 26.93 -4.91 9.48
C SER A 248 28.06 -5.82 9.93
N LEU A 249 27.90 -7.12 9.70
CA LEU A 249 28.97 -8.09 9.91
C LEU A 249 29.87 -8.15 8.66
N PRO A 250 31.20 -8.11 8.80
CA PRO A 250 32.10 -8.37 7.69
C PRO A 250 31.87 -9.78 7.12
N PHE A 251 32.18 -9.99 5.84
CA PHE A 251 32.09 -11.31 5.24
C PHE A 251 33.22 -12.21 5.78
N PHE A 252 32.85 -13.24 6.54
CA PHE A 252 33.77 -14.20 7.13
C PHE A 252 33.43 -15.65 6.75
N PRO A 253 34.39 -16.59 6.82
CA PRO A 253 34.12 -18.02 6.75
C PRO A 253 33.06 -18.47 7.78
N LEU A 254 32.23 -19.46 7.44
CA LEU A 254 31.08 -19.91 8.24
C LEU A 254 31.40 -20.18 9.73
N ALA A 255 32.57 -20.75 10.02
CA ALA A 255 32.98 -21.07 11.39
C ALA A 255 33.24 -19.83 12.27
N THR A 256 33.73 -18.72 11.71
CA THR A 256 33.99 -17.48 12.46
C THR A 256 32.73 -16.62 12.58
N LYS A 257 31.78 -16.72 11.63
CA LYS A 257 30.48 -16.04 11.70
C LYS A 257 29.65 -16.44 12.92
N GLU A 258 29.58 -17.73 13.25
CA GLU A 258 28.80 -18.20 14.41
C GLU A 258 29.41 -17.73 15.76
N ILE A 259 30.74 -17.62 15.81
CA ILE A 259 31.47 -17.10 16.98
C ILE A 259 31.22 -15.59 17.13
N LEU A 260 31.22 -14.85 16.02
CA LEU A 260 30.90 -13.42 15.98
C LEU A 260 29.47 -13.13 16.42
N GLU A 261 28.47 -13.87 15.94
CA GLU A 261 27.07 -13.69 16.35
C GLU A 261 26.90 -13.92 17.87
N LYS A 262 27.55 -14.95 18.43
CA LYS A 262 27.56 -15.19 19.88
C LYS A 262 28.29 -14.10 20.66
N ALA A 263 29.40 -13.58 20.13
CA ALA A 263 30.17 -12.49 20.75
C ALA A 263 29.39 -11.17 20.75
N VAL A 264 28.72 -10.85 19.64
CA VAL A 264 27.81 -9.70 19.51
C VAL A 264 26.67 -9.84 20.52
N ALA A 265 25.98 -10.97 20.58
CA ALA A 265 24.91 -11.19 21.55
C ALA A 265 25.41 -11.04 23.00
N ALA A 266 26.55 -11.66 23.35
CA ALA A 266 27.08 -11.64 24.70
C ALA A 266 27.55 -10.25 25.17
N ARG A 267 28.03 -9.39 24.25
CA ARG A 267 28.50 -8.04 24.58
C ARG A 267 27.46 -6.94 24.31
N MET A 268 26.37 -7.22 23.62
CA MET A 268 25.25 -6.30 23.45
C MET A 268 24.18 -6.50 24.54
N GLU A 269 24.00 -7.72 25.04
CA GLU A 269 22.95 -8.05 26.02
C GLU A 269 23.51 -8.86 27.22
N LYS A 270 23.95 -8.17 28.28
CA LYS A 270 23.89 -8.75 29.63
C LYS A 270 23.61 -7.68 30.69
N ILE A 271 22.35 -7.68 31.14
CA ILE A 271 22.00 -7.51 32.56
C ILE A 271 20.92 -8.57 32.85
N PRO A 272 21.21 -9.72 33.46
CA PRO A 272 20.22 -10.28 34.36
C PRO A 272 20.21 -9.38 35.60
N SER A 273 19.01 -8.91 35.93
CA SER A 273 18.67 -8.16 37.14
C SER A 273 19.32 -8.72 38.39
#